data_AF-A0A1E5W0R7-F1
#
_entry.id   AF-A0A1E5W0R7-F1
#
_cell.length_a   1.000
_cell.length_b   1.000
_cell.length_c   1.000
_cell.angle_alpha   90.00
_cell.angle_beta   90.00
_cell.angle_gamma   90.00
#
_symmetry.space_group_name_H-M   'P 1'
#
loop_
_entity.id
_entity.type
_entity.pdbx_description
1 polymer ?
#
loop_
_entity_poly.entity_id
_entity_poly.type
_entity_poly.pdbx_seq_one_letter_code
_entity_poly.pdbx_strand_id
1 'polypeptide(L)'
;MRAQVKSSVRLLILVQVAAVLAGRPGVAALSMDYYGMSCPFAEYIVRDVVGEALMEDPTLAGSLLRLHFHDCFVQGCDASVLLDSTDDNTAEKDAGANRSLRGYEVIDRVKEALEAQCPGVVSCADILALVARDAVLMARGPYYDVPQGRRDGSRSVDADTVALPAPTLNASVLIELFGSHGFTVQDMVALSGGHTLGIAHCASFKDRLQTELDTLEPSLASSLGSTCAAGDSATAPFDETSTTFDTDYFNGLQQRRGLLSSDQTLFESPETMEIVNMFAMNQDYFFDAFQQGMLKMGQLDLKEGDQGEMSAQMKSFVRLLVLVQVAAVLAGPGVAELSMDYYGMSCPFAEYIVRNVVSDALMKDPTLAGSLLRLHFHDCFVQGCDGSVLLDSTDGNTAEKDAGANKSLRGFEVIDSIKEALEAQCPGVVSCADVLALAARDAVFMARGPYYVVPLGRLDGRRSVDSDTFLALPPPINNVTLLKQIFSSH
;
A
#
# COMPACT_ATOMS: atom_id res chain seq x y z
N MET A 1 -47.81 -7.25 29.71
CA MET A 1 -46.99 -6.55 28.69
C MET A 1 -45.52 -6.34 29.10
N ARG A 2 -45.17 -5.62 30.18
CA ARG A 2 -43.74 -5.37 30.53
C ARG A 2 -42.89 -6.62 30.86
N ALA A 3 -43.47 -7.67 31.43
CA ALA A 3 -42.75 -8.92 31.70
C ALA A 3 -42.51 -9.77 30.43
N GLN A 4 -43.44 -9.69 29.48
CA GLN A 4 -43.41 -10.43 28.22
C GLN A 4 -42.33 -9.86 27.28
N VAL A 5 -42.20 -8.53 27.22
CA VAL A 5 -41.13 -7.83 26.46
C VAL A 5 -39.74 -8.18 26.99
N LYS A 6 -39.55 -8.27 28.32
CA LYS A 6 -38.26 -8.66 28.93
C LYS A 6 -37.88 -10.11 28.62
N SER A 7 -38.86 -11.01 28.51
CA SER A 7 -38.64 -12.41 28.15
C SER A 7 -38.27 -12.58 26.68
N SER A 8 -38.92 -11.83 25.78
CA SER A 8 -38.63 -11.83 24.34
C SER A 8 -37.25 -11.25 24.03
N VAL A 9 -36.85 -10.18 24.73
CA VAL A 9 -35.50 -9.58 24.58
C VAL A 9 -34.41 -10.54 25.07
N ARG A 10 -34.62 -11.25 26.18
CA ARG A 10 -33.68 -12.28 26.66
C ARG A 10 -33.54 -13.45 25.70
N LEU A 11 -34.65 -13.89 25.09
CA LEU A 11 -34.63 -14.97 24.10
C LEU A 11 -33.91 -14.55 22.81
N LEU A 12 -34.13 -13.32 22.34
CA LEU A 12 -33.39 -12.73 21.21
C LEU A 12 -31.88 -12.65 21.47
N ILE A 13 -31.48 -12.21 22.67
CA ILE A 13 -30.07 -12.16 23.07
C ILE A 13 -29.46 -13.58 23.12
N LEU A 14 -30.18 -14.55 23.69
CA LEU A 14 -29.71 -15.94 23.76
C LEU A 14 -29.59 -16.59 22.37
N VAL A 15 -30.50 -16.29 21.44
CA VAL A 15 -30.45 -16.78 20.06
C VAL A 15 -29.29 -16.13 19.29
N GLN A 16 -29.02 -14.83 19.49
CA GLN A 16 -27.86 -14.17 18.90
C GLN A 16 -26.53 -14.70 19.46
N VAL A 17 -26.44 -14.93 20.78
CA VAL A 17 -25.27 -15.54 21.41
C VAL A 17 -25.06 -16.97 20.92
N ALA A 18 -26.13 -17.76 20.77
CA ALA A 18 -26.04 -19.11 20.22
C ALA A 18 -25.62 -19.13 18.74
N ALA A 19 -26.04 -18.15 17.93
CA ALA A 19 -25.61 -18.01 16.53
C ALA A 19 -24.12 -17.64 16.42
N VAL A 20 -23.62 -16.77 17.31
CA VAL A 20 -22.18 -16.42 17.40
C VAL A 20 -21.34 -17.61 17.87
N LEU A 21 -21.86 -18.44 18.79
CA LEU A 21 -21.18 -19.64 19.28
C LEU A 21 -21.28 -20.86 18.34
N ALA A 22 -22.25 -20.86 17.41
CA ALA A 22 -22.46 -21.93 16.44
C ALA A 22 -21.73 -21.72 15.10
N GLY A 23 -21.19 -20.52 14.87
CA GLY A 23 -20.27 -20.27 13.76
C GLY A 23 -18.99 -21.07 13.97
N ARG A 24 -18.80 -22.15 13.21
CA ARG A 24 -17.45 -22.70 13.01
C ARG A 24 -16.57 -21.57 12.47
N PRO A 25 -15.32 -21.38 12.94
CA PRO A 25 -14.40 -20.45 12.31
C PRO A 25 -14.03 -21.06 10.95
N GLY A 26 -14.85 -20.80 9.94
CA GLY A 26 -14.43 -20.87 8.56
C GLY A 26 -13.45 -19.74 8.30
N VAL A 27 -12.61 -19.92 7.29
CA VAL A 27 -11.63 -18.96 6.74
C VAL A 27 -11.99 -17.52 7.13
N ALA A 28 -11.15 -16.88 7.96
CA ALA A 28 -11.18 -15.42 7.99
C ALA A 28 -10.61 -15.00 6.64
N ALA A 29 -11.49 -14.77 5.66
CA ALA A 29 -11.10 -14.26 4.37
C ALA A 29 -10.31 -12.97 4.59
N LEU A 30 -9.26 -12.75 3.78
CA LEU A 30 -8.51 -11.49 3.85
C LEU A 30 -9.48 -10.31 3.69
N SER A 31 -9.22 -9.24 4.42
CA SER A 31 -10.08 -8.06 4.46
C SER A 31 -9.25 -6.80 4.34
N MET A 32 -9.78 -5.81 3.64
CA MET A 32 -9.18 -4.47 3.50
C MET A 32 -9.17 -3.72 4.84
N ASP A 33 -10.05 -4.11 5.76
CA ASP A 33 -10.25 -3.47 7.06
C ASP A 33 -9.73 -4.33 8.23
N TYR A 34 -8.93 -5.36 7.95
CA TYR A 34 -8.58 -6.37 8.95
C TYR A 34 -7.97 -5.76 10.22
N TYR A 35 -7.15 -4.72 10.07
CA TYR A 35 -6.53 -3.98 11.18
C TYR A 35 -7.23 -2.66 11.53
N GLY A 36 -8.29 -2.26 10.83
CA GLY A 36 -8.88 -0.91 10.95
C GLY A 36 -9.31 -0.53 12.37
N MET A 37 -9.68 -1.51 13.19
CA MET A 37 -10.03 -1.31 14.61
C MET A 37 -8.93 -1.67 15.60
N SER A 38 -8.06 -2.61 15.26
CA SER A 38 -7.07 -3.18 16.18
C SER A 38 -5.69 -2.51 16.08
N CYS A 39 -5.34 -2.01 14.89
CA CYS A 39 -4.15 -1.23 14.62
C CYS A 39 -4.39 -0.25 13.44
N PRO A 40 -5.15 0.83 13.65
CA PRO A 40 -5.56 1.74 12.57
C PRO A 40 -4.40 2.41 11.83
N PHE A 41 -3.21 2.51 12.44
CA PHE A 41 -2.01 3.09 11.83
C PHE A 41 -1.09 2.07 11.14
N ALA A 42 -1.49 0.80 11.03
CA ALA A 42 -0.61 -0.26 10.54
C ALA A 42 -0.01 0.07 9.17
N GLU A 43 -0.85 0.37 8.18
CA GLU A 43 -0.38 0.69 6.83
C GLU A 43 0.43 1.99 6.76
N TYR A 44 0.15 2.95 7.63
CA TYR A 44 0.94 4.18 7.70
C TYR A 44 2.34 3.90 8.23
N ILE A 45 2.45 3.19 9.35
CA ILE A 45 3.73 2.84 9.97
C ILE A 45 4.59 2.04 9.00
N VAL A 46 4.01 1.04 8.31
CA VAL A 46 4.72 0.26 7.30
C VAL A 46 5.29 1.18 6.22
N ARG A 47 4.45 2.04 5.64
CA ARG A 47 4.83 2.95 4.57
C ARG A 47 5.86 3.99 4.98
N ASP A 48 5.78 4.51 6.20
CA ASP A 48 6.73 5.49 6.72
C ASP A 48 8.15 4.89 6.79
N VAL A 49 8.27 3.71 7.42
CA VAL A 49 9.55 3.00 7.55
C VAL A 49 10.11 2.58 6.19
N VAL A 50 9.26 2.09 5.27
CA VAL A 50 9.70 1.76 3.90
C VAL A 50 10.16 3.02 3.16
N GLY A 51 9.48 4.15 3.36
CA GLY A 51 9.85 5.45 2.81
C GLY A 51 11.24 5.88 3.25
N GLU A 52 11.51 5.83 4.55
CA GLU A 52 12.84 6.11 5.10
C GLU A 52 13.90 5.17 4.53
N ALA A 53 13.61 3.87 4.46
CA ALA A 53 14.53 2.87 3.92
C ALA A 53 14.90 3.14 2.46
N LEU A 54 13.92 3.43 1.60
CA LEU A 54 14.16 3.67 0.17
C LEU A 54 14.76 5.05 -0.11
N MET A 55 14.57 6.03 0.78
CA MET A 55 15.31 7.30 0.71
C MET A 55 16.80 7.12 0.99
N GLU A 56 17.15 6.18 1.87
CA GLU A 56 18.54 5.83 2.18
C GLU A 56 19.16 4.92 1.11
N ASP A 57 18.45 3.86 0.71
CA ASP A 57 18.86 2.93 -0.33
C ASP A 57 17.69 2.59 -1.28
N PRO A 58 17.57 3.27 -2.43
CA PRO A 58 16.54 3.01 -3.43
C PRO A 58 16.58 1.59 -4.01
N THR A 59 17.73 0.91 -3.93
CA THR A 59 17.86 -0.46 -4.44
C THR A 59 17.17 -1.49 -3.55
N LEU A 60 16.65 -1.08 -2.38
CA LEU A 60 15.82 -1.93 -1.53
C LEU A 60 14.46 -2.23 -2.15
N ALA A 61 13.97 -1.41 -3.09
CA ALA A 61 12.65 -1.63 -3.70
C ALA A 61 12.53 -3.02 -4.35
N GLY A 62 13.52 -3.38 -5.18
CA GLY A 62 13.58 -4.70 -5.82
C GLY A 62 13.78 -5.83 -4.83
N SER A 63 14.60 -5.65 -3.79
CA SER A 63 14.82 -6.72 -2.79
C SER A 63 13.61 -6.96 -1.91
N LEU A 64 12.86 -5.93 -1.54
CA LEU A 64 11.65 -6.05 -0.73
C LEU A 64 10.50 -6.69 -1.53
N LEU A 65 10.34 -6.31 -2.80
CA LEU A 65 9.40 -6.97 -3.71
C LEU A 65 9.75 -8.46 -3.87
N ARG A 66 11.03 -8.76 -4.10
CA ARG A 66 11.52 -10.13 -4.22
C ARG A 66 11.32 -10.94 -2.93
N LEU A 67 11.53 -10.34 -1.77
CA LEU A 67 11.34 -11.01 -0.48
C LEU A 67 9.90 -11.51 -0.31
N HIS A 68 8.91 -10.69 -0.68
CA HIS A 68 7.50 -11.12 -0.64
C HIS A 68 7.18 -12.21 -1.66
N PHE A 69 7.72 -12.13 -2.89
CA PHE A 69 7.58 -13.20 -3.88
C PHE A 69 8.13 -14.53 -3.36
N HIS A 70 9.33 -14.49 -2.78
CA HIS A 70 10.02 -15.67 -2.26
C HIS A 70 9.30 -16.31 -1.08
N ASP A 71 8.66 -15.52 -0.21
CA ASP A 71 7.78 -16.03 0.84
C ASP A 71 6.60 -16.81 0.24
N CYS A 72 5.87 -16.16 -0.68
CA CYS A 72 4.64 -16.71 -1.23
C CYS A 72 4.81 -17.99 -2.06
N PHE A 73 5.91 -18.13 -2.81
CA PHE A 73 6.10 -19.24 -3.76
C PHE A 73 6.72 -20.51 -3.17
N VAL A 74 7.09 -20.52 -1.88
CA VAL A 74 7.68 -21.70 -1.23
C VAL A 74 6.61 -22.52 -0.51
N GLN A 75 5.93 -21.94 0.49
CA GLN A 75 4.89 -22.62 1.29
C GLN A 75 3.62 -21.77 1.49
N GLY A 76 3.46 -20.70 0.70
CA GLY A 76 2.38 -19.72 0.82
C GLY A 76 2.83 -18.42 1.51
N CYS A 77 2.03 -17.36 1.41
CA CYS A 77 2.38 -16.05 1.97
C CYS A 77 2.19 -16.01 3.50
N ASP A 78 3.14 -16.57 4.24
CA ASP A 78 3.05 -16.81 5.68
C ASP A 78 4.25 -16.29 6.49
N ALA A 79 5.15 -15.52 5.89
CA ALA A 79 6.40 -15.04 6.53
C ALA A 79 7.37 -16.14 7.00
N SER A 80 7.24 -17.38 6.52
CA SER A 80 8.20 -18.45 6.82
C SER A 80 9.62 -18.14 6.30
N VAL A 81 9.76 -17.25 5.32
CA VAL A 81 11.05 -16.73 4.83
C VAL A 81 11.83 -15.93 5.89
N LEU A 82 11.13 -15.45 6.93
CA LEU A 82 11.73 -14.68 8.01
C LEU A 82 12.22 -15.55 9.17
N LEU A 83 11.93 -16.84 9.18
CA LEU A 83 12.36 -17.75 10.24
C LEU A 83 13.85 -18.09 10.10
N ASP A 84 14.55 -18.13 11.24
CA ASP A 84 15.96 -18.49 11.30
C ASP A 84 16.15 -20.00 11.43
N SER A 85 17.29 -20.50 10.94
CA SER A 85 17.72 -21.88 11.17
C SER A 85 17.90 -22.18 12.66
N THR A 86 17.62 -23.42 13.05
CA THR A 86 17.87 -23.95 14.39
C THR A 86 18.88 -25.09 14.33
N ASP A 87 19.33 -25.58 15.49
CA ASP A 87 20.32 -26.68 15.54
C ASP A 87 19.87 -27.95 14.80
N ASP A 88 18.55 -28.18 14.72
CA ASP A 88 17.95 -29.38 14.11
C ASP A 88 17.29 -29.12 12.73
N ASN A 89 17.30 -27.87 12.23
CA ASN A 89 16.60 -27.51 11.00
C ASN A 89 17.26 -26.33 10.27
N THR A 90 17.53 -26.48 8.97
CA THR A 90 17.93 -25.38 8.09
C THR A 90 16.68 -24.72 7.50
N ALA A 91 16.47 -23.44 7.83
CA ALA A 91 15.34 -22.65 7.35
C ALA A 91 15.51 -22.26 5.87
N GLU A 92 14.40 -21.94 5.22
CA GLU A 92 14.41 -21.49 3.82
C GLU A 92 15.22 -20.21 3.61
N LYS A 93 15.34 -19.37 4.64
CA LYS A 93 16.17 -18.17 4.64
C LYS A 93 17.63 -18.46 4.22
N ASP A 94 18.16 -19.61 4.63
CA ASP A 94 19.56 -20.02 4.38
C ASP A 94 19.75 -20.86 3.10
N ALA A 95 18.65 -21.15 2.39
CA ALA A 95 18.65 -21.91 1.16
C ALA A 95 19.36 -21.17 0.02
N GLY A 96 19.92 -21.92 -0.95
CA GLY A 96 20.70 -21.36 -2.04
C GLY A 96 20.00 -20.23 -2.81
N ALA A 97 18.70 -20.39 -3.11
CA ALA A 97 17.90 -19.38 -3.81
C ALA A 97 17.62 -18.12 -2.97
N ASN A 98 17.65 -18.23 -1.63
CA ASN A 98 17.26 -17.19 -0.70
C ASN A 98 18.46 -16.45 -0.09
N ARG A 99 19.69 -16.97 -0.20
CA ARG A 99 20.90 -16.32 0.33
C ARG A 99 21.18 -14.90 -0.17
N SER A 100 20.63 -14.53 -1.32
CA SER A 100 20.73 -13.18 -1.89
C SER A 100 19.57 -12.27 -1.51
N LEU A 101 18.58 -12.76 -0.74
CA LEU A 101 17.53 -11.92 -0.19
C LEU A 101 18.14 -10.93 0.82
N ARG A 102 17.61 -9.72 0.84
CA ARG A 102 17.99 -8.65 1.76
C ARG A 102 16.79 -7.74 2.02
N GLY A 103 16.90 -6.83 2.99
CA GLY A 103 15.79 -6.00 3.43
C GLY A 103 15.08 -6.53 4.69
N TYR A 104 15.60 -7.61 5.29
CA TYR A 104 15.11 -8.15 6.57
C TYR A 104 15.10 -7.08 7.66
N GLU A 105 16.11 -6.20 7.68
CA GLU A 105 16.23 -5.07 8.59
C GLU A 105 15.11 -4.03 8.43
N VAL A 106 14.53 -3.90 7.23
CA VAL A 106 13.36 -3.05 7.01
C VAL A 106 12.13 -3.70 7.63
N ILE A 107 11.96 -5.01 7.45
CA ILE A 107 10.87 -5.78 8.05
C ILE A 107 10.94 -5.71 9.57
N ASP A 108 12.14 -5.85 10.15
CA ASP A 108 12.36 -5.74 11.60
C ASP A 108 12.01 -4.35 12.13
N ARG A 109 12.42 -3.27 11.44
CA ARG A 109 12.06 -1.90 11.82
C ARG A 109 10.55 -1.65 11.74
N VAL A 110 9.90 -2.14 10.69
CA VAL A 110 8.44 -2.06 10.56
C VAL A 110 7.76 -2.81 11.71
N LYS A 111 8.22 -4.03 11.99
CA LYS A 111 7.68 -4.85 13.08
C LYS A 111 7.88 -4.17 14.43
N GLU A 112 9.05 -3.63 14.72
CA GLU A 112 9.35 -2.90 15.95
C GLU A 112 8.40 -1.69 16.13
N ALA A 113 8.23 -0.88 15.08
CA ALA A 113 7.34 0.27 15.11
C ALA A 113 5.86 -0.12 15.32
N LEU A 114 5.41 -1.19 14.65
CA LEU A 114 4.07 -1.74 14.84
C LEU A 114 3.86 -2.31 16.24
N GLU A 115 4.83 -3.04 16.78
CA GLU A 115 4.75 -3.62 18.13
C GLU A 115 4.74 -2.52 19.21
N ALA A 116 5.39 -1.38 18.97
CA ALA A 116 5.29 -0.23 19.87
C ALA A 116 3.89 0.40 19.89
N GLN A 117 3.18 0.38 18.75
CA GLN A 117 1.86 1.00 18.60
C GLN A 117 0.70 0.06 18.94
N CYS A 118 0.78 -1.20 18.52
CA CYS A 118 -0.27 -2.20 18.59
C CYS A 118 0.33 -3.61 18.84
N PRO A 119 0.81 -3.86 20.07
CA PRO A 119 1.60 -5.06 20.38
C PRO A 119 0.85 -6.35 20.05
N GLY A 120 1.48 -7.22 19.26
CA GLY A 120 0.98 -8.53 18.88
C GLY A 120 -0.18 -8.52 17.90
N VAL A 121 -0.54 -7.39 17.28
CA VAL A 121 -1.69 -7.28 16.36
C VAL A 121 -1.33 -7.71 14.94
N VAL A 122 -0.32 -7.08 14.34
CA VAL A 122 -0.02 -7.20 12.90
C VAL A 122 0.93 -8.35 12.65
N SER A 123 0.55 -9.28 11.76
CA SER A 123 1.37 -10.43 11.38
C SER A 123 2.57 -10.02 10.52
N CYS A 124 3.67 -10.77 10.62
CA CYS A 124 4.82 -10.58 9.74
C CYS A 124 4.47 -10.86 8.27
N ALA A 125 3.55 -11.79 8.01
CA ALA A 125 3.06 -12.10 6.68
C ALA A 125 2.35 -10.90 6.03
N ASP A 126 1.53 -10.16 6.78
CA ASP A 126 0.93 -8.91 6.25
C ASP A 126 1.96 -7.79 6.13
N ILE A 127 2.97 -7.73 7.01
CA ILE A 127 4.08 -6.78 6.87
C ILE A 127 4.80 -6.99 5.53
N LEU A 128 5.16 -8.22 5.17
CA LEU A 128 5.82 -8.52 3.89
C LEU A 128 5.00 -8.03 2.69
N ALA A 129 3.70 -8.28 2.69
CA ALA A 129 2.80 -7.87 1.61
C ALA A 129 2.67 -6.34 1.51
N LEU A 130 2.49 -5.65 2.65
CA LEU A 130 2.38 -4.20 2.70
C LEU A 130 3.70 -3.53 2.31
N VAL A 131 4.84 -4.06 2.78
CA VAL A 131 6.18 -3.57 2.44
C VAL A 131 6.46 -3.69 0.95
N ALA A 132 6.12 -4.82 0.32
CA ALA A 132 6.29 -4.98 -1.13
C ALA A 132 5.45 -3.97 -1.93
N ARG A 133 4.21 -3.73 -1.51
CA ARG A 133 3.32 -2.73 -2.11
C ARG A 133 3.88 -1.31 -2.01
N ASP A 134 4.36 -0.93 -0.82
CA ASP A 134 4.92 0.40 -0.59
C ASP A 134 6.27 0.57 -1.30
N ALA A 135 7.09 -0.48 -1.39
CA ALA A 135 8.33 -0.49 -2.16
C ALA A 135 8.10 -0.24 -3.66
N VAL A 136 7.11 -0.91 -4.26
CA VAL A 136 6.72 -0.71 -5.67
C VAL A 136 6.21 0.71 -5.89
N LEU A 137 5.32 1.21 -5.03
CA LEU A 137 4.79 2.57 -5.12
C LEU A 137 5.91 3.62 -5.09
N MET A 138 6.86 3.50 -4.15
CA MET A 138 7.96 4.44 -4.00
C MET A 138 8.95 4.38 -5.16
N ALA A 139 9.08 3.22 -5.80
CA ALA A 139 9.79 3.06 -7.06
C ALA A 139 9.01 3.57 -8.28
N ARG A 140 7.91 4.32 -8.10
CA ARG A 140 7.03 4.86 -9.16
C ARG A 140 6.14 3.84 -9.87
N GLY A 141 6.03 2.65 -9.31
CA GLY A 141 5.10 1.63 -9.78
C GLY A 141 3.67 1.92 -9.32
N PRO A 142 2.73 1.02 -9.67
CA PRO A 142 1.35 1.16 -9.27
C PRO A 142 1.16 1.01 -7.77
N TYR A 143 0.25 1.81 -7.22
CA TYR A 143 -0.36 1.48 -5.94
C TYR A 143 -1.43 0.41 -6.16
N TYR A 144 -1.50 -0.56 -5.26
CA TYR A 144 -2.61 -1.49 -5.15
C TYR A 144 -2.93 -1.69 -3.68
N ASP A 145 -4.16 -2.04 -3.40
CA ASP A 145 -4.54 -2.39 -2.05
C ASP A 145 -4.12 -3.81 -1.72
N VAL A 146 -3.79 -4.03 -0.44
CA VAL A 146 -3.39 -5.34 0.06
C VAL A 146 -4.45 -5.78 1.04
N PRO A 147 -5.33 -6.74 0.70
CA PRO A 147 -6.22 -7.29 1.71
C PRO A 147 -5.37 -8.00 2.78
N GLN A 148 -5.63 -7.73 4.05
CA GLN A 148 -4.83 -8.22 5.16
C GLN A 148 -5.56 -9.29 5.97
N GLY A 149 -4.84 -9.93 6.90
CA GLY A 149 -5.31 -11.04 7.71
C GLY A 149 -4.50 -12.33 7.50
N ARG A 150 -3.33 -12.24 6.86
CA ARG A 150 -2.42 -13.38 6.73
C ARG A 150 -1.92 -13.82 8.10
N ARG A 151 -1.67 -15.11 8.25
CA ARG A 151 -1.18 -15.70 9.49
C ARG A 151 0.29 -16.06 9.34
N ASP A 152 1.03 -15.87 10.42
CA ASP A 152 2.44 -16.24 10.45
C ASP A 152 2.58 -17.77 10.51
N GLY A 153 3.45 -18.28 9.63
CA GLY A 153 3.87 -19.67 9.56
C GLY A 153 4.89 -19.99 10.65
N SER A 154 4.90 -21.25 11.07
CA SER A 154 5.82 -21.76 12.11
C SER A 154 6.82 -22.79 11.60
N ARG A 155 6.81 -23.07 10.29
CA ARG A 155 7.68 -24.05 9.63
C ARG A 155 8.39 -23.38 8.46
N SER A 156 9.70 -23.54 8.41
CA SER A 156 10.56 -23.06 7.32
C SER A 156 11.65 -24.10 7.09
N VAL A 157 11.79 -24.60 5.86
CA VAL A 157 12.74 -25.68 5.51
C VAL A 157 13.38 -25.38 4.16
N ASP A 158 14.70 -25.45 4.09
CA ASP A 158 15.48 -25.15 2.87
C ASP A 158 15.08 -25.95 1.63
N ALA A 159 14.75 -27.24 1.81
CA ALA A 159 14.35 -28.14 0.74
C ALA A 159 13.09 -27.68 -0.01
N ASP A 160 12.22 -26.89 0.63
CA ASP A 160 10.98 -26.43 0.02
C ASP A 160 11.24 -25.34 -1.04
N THR A 161 12.40 -24.68 -1.01
CA THR A 161 12.78 -23.65 -2.00
C THR A 161 12.96 -24.16 -3.42
N VAL A 162 12.89 -25.49 -3.63
CA VAL A 162 12.79 -26.10 -4.96
C VAL A 162 11.53 -25.66 -5.73
N ALA A 163 10.52 -25.13 -5.02
CA ALA A 163 9.32 -24.56 -5.63
C ALA A 163 9.58 -23.21 -6.35
N LEU A 164 10.68 -22.52 -6.04
CA LEU A 164 10.99 -21.23 -6.66
C LEU A 164 11.37 -21.41 -8.14
N PRO A 165 10.86 -20.56 -9.05
CA PRO A 165 11.26 -20.58 -10.45
C PRO A 165 12.76 -20.32 -10.61
N ALA A 166 13.47 -21.21 -11.30
CA ALA A 166 14.88 -21.01 -11.59
C ALA A 166 15.08 -19.95 -12.71
N PRO A 167 16.17 -19.17 -12.69
CA PRO A 167 16.45 -18.14 -13.70
C PRO A 167 16.73 -18.71 -15.11
N THR A 168 16.85 -20.03 -15.22
CA THR A 168 17.14 -20.77 -16.45
C THR A 168 15.90 -21.44 -17.06
N LEU A 169 14.71 -21.30 -16.47
CA LEU A 169 13.50 -21.91 -17.00
C LEU A 169 13.07 -21.27 -18.31
N ASN A 170 12.47 -22.05 -19.21
CA ASN A 170 11.86 -21.53 -20.44
C ASN A 170 10.38 -21.16 -20.23
N ALA A 171 9.80 -20.43 -21.18
CA ALA A 171 8.42 -19.93 -21.08
C ALA A 171 7.39 -21.06 -20.87
N SER A 172 7.52 -22.20 -21.55
CA SER A 172 6.57 -23.31 -21.39
C SER A 172 6.56 -23.86 -19.96
N VAL A 173 7.74 -24.00 -19.33
CA VAL A 173 7.86 -24.46 -17.94
C VAL A 173 7.36 -23.38 -16.97
N LEU A 174 7.64 -22.11 -17.24
CA LEU A 174 7.10 -21.00 -16.44
C LEU A 174 5.56 -20.96 -16.48
N ILE A 175 4.96 -21.14 -17.66
CA ILE A 175 3.50 -21.20 -17.83
C ILE A 175 2.91 -22.36 -17.01
N GLU A 176 3.53 -23.54 -17.04
CA GLU A 176 3.06 -24.69 -16.26
C GLU A 176 3.18 -24.45 -14.75
N LEU A 177 4.33 -23.95 -14.29
CA LEU A 177 4.59 -23.68 -12.88
C LEU A 177 3.62 -22.64 -12.33
N PHE A 178 3.52 -21.47 -12.96
CA PHE A 178 2.58 -20.42 -12.55
C PHE A 178 1.12 -20.89 -12.69
N GLY A 179 0.80 -21.62 -13.76
CA GLY A 179 -0.52 -22.21 -13.96
C GLY A 179 -0.92 -23.19 -12.86
N SER A 180 0.03 -23.92 -12.27
CA SER A 180 -0.25 -24.83 -11.15
C SER A 180 -0.68 -24.11 -9.88
N HIS A 181 -0.29 -22.84 -9.72
CA HIS A 181 -0.75 -21.91 -8.68
C HIS A 181 -1.95 -21.05 -9.14
N GLY A 182 -2.58 -21.42 -10.26
CA GLY A 182 -3.79 -20.78 -10.78
C GLY A 182 -3.56 -19.48 -11.55
N PHE A 183 -2.32 -19.06 -11.79
CA PHE A 183 -1.99 -17.86 -12.56
C PHE A 183 -2.27 -18.03 -14.06
N THR A 184 -2.70 -16.95 -14.71
CA THR A 184 -2.80 -16.88 -16.17
C THR A 184 -1.42 -16.61 -16.78
N VAL A 185 -1.29 -16.81 -18.09
CA VAL A 185 -0.06 -16.42 -18.82
C VAL A 185 0.22 -14.92 -18.65
N GLN A 186 -0.83 -14.09 -18.65
CA GLN A 186 -0.70 -12.65 -18.43
C GLN A 186 -0.22 -12.33 -17.02
N ASP A 187 -0.74 -13.02 -15.99
CA ASP A 187 -0.27 -12.84 -14.60
C ASP A 187 1.22 -13.18 -14.49
N MET A 188 1.66 -14.28 -15.11
CA MET A 188 3.05 -14.72 -15.10
C MET A 188 3.99 -13.71 -15.78
N VAL A 189 3.62 -13.21 -16.97
CA VAL A 189 4.41 -12.20 -17.67
C VAL A 189 4.42 -10.87 -16.90
N ALA A 190 3.30 -10.49 -16.28
CA ALA A 190 3.20 -9.28 -15.47
C ALA A 190 4.10 -9.37 -14.24
N LEU A 191 4.03 -10.47 -13.47
CA LEU A 191 4.87 -10.69 -12.29
C LEU A 191 6.36 -10.77 -12.64
N SER A 192 6.71 -11.34 -13.81
CA SER A 192 8.08 -11.31 -14.33
C SER A 192 8.57 -9.87 -14.60
N GLY A 193 7.66 -8.96 -14.95
CA GLY A 193 7.92 -7.53 -15.05
C GLY A 193 8.40 -6.88 -13.76
N GLY A 194 8.23 -7.52 -12.60
CA GLY A 194 8.85 -7.08 -11.34
C GLY A 194 10.39 -6.99 -11.41
N HIS A 195 11.01 -7.71 -12.35
CA HIS A 195 12.44 -7.60 -12.65
C HIS A 195 12.86 -6.24 -13.21
N THR A 196 11.95 -5.31 -13.53
CA THR A 196 12.33 -3.90 -13.76
C THR A 196 13.02 -3.28 -12.54
N LEU A 197 12.82 -3.83 -11.34
CA LEU A 197 13.53 -3.44 -10.14
C LEU A 197 14.70 -4.38 -9.82
N GLY A 198 15.87 -3.79 -9.64
CA GLY A 198 17.03 -4.43 -9.03
C GLY A 198 18.05 -4.99 -10.01
N ILE A 199 18.75 -6.02 -9.52
CA ILE A 199 19.97 -6.55 -10.11
C ILE A 199 19.99 -8.08 -9.96
N ALA A 200 20.73 -8.76 -10.84
CA ALA A 200 21.05 -10.18 -10.68
C ALA A 200 22.56 -10.38 -10.49
N HIS A 201 22.92 -11.44 -9.77
CA HIS A 201 24.31 -11.89 -9.69
C HIS A 201 24.67 -12.73 -10.91
N CYS A 202 25.93 -12.67 -11.33
CA CYS A 202 26.46 -13.44 -12.46
C CYS A 202 26.22 -14.94 -12.32
N ALA A 203 26.18 -15.49 -11.09
CA ALA A 203 25.80 -16.88 -10.84
C ALA A 203 24.46 -17.29 -11.48
N SER A 204 23.52 -16.35 -11.64
CA SER A 204 22.18 -16.61 -12.15
C SER A 204 22.07 -16.59 -13.68
N PHE A 205 23.03 -15.98 -14.41
CA PHE A 205 22.93 -15.77 -15.86
C PHE A 205 24.20 -16.04 -16.66
N LYS A 206 25.36 -16.29 -16.02
CA LYS A 206 26.63 -16.51 -16.75
C LYS A 206 26.58 -17.68 -17.72
N ASP A 207 25.76 -18.71 -17.45
CA ASP A 207 25.61 -19.88 -18.31
C ASP A 207 24.99 -19.46 -19.65
N ARG A 208 24.05 -18.52 -19.62
CA ARG A 208 23.41 -17.94 -20.82
C ARG A 208 24.43 -17.30 -21.77
N LEU A 209 25.51 -16.71 -21.23
CA LEU A 209 26.61 -16.14 -22.03
C LEU A 209 27.40 -17.20 -22.82
N GLN A 210 27.16 -18.48 -22.57
CA GLN A 210 27.80 -19.59 -23.28
C GLN A 210 26.81 -20.39 -24.13
N THR A 211 25.55 -20.50 -23.69
CA THR A 211 24.57 -21.43 -24.27
C THR A 211 23.52 -20.78 -25.18
N GLU A 212 23.26 -19.47 -25.04
CA GLU A 212 22.10 -18.79 -25.67
C GLU A 212 22.49 -17.45 -26.33
N LEU A 213 23.70 -17.37 -26.88
CA LEU A 213 24.24 -16.15 -27.50
C LEU A 213 23.42 -15.65 -28.70
N ASP A 214 22.64 -16.51 -29.35
CA ASP A 214 21.77 -16.16 -30.46
C ASP A 214 20.54 -15.35 -30.04
N THR A 215 20.12 -15.47 -28.77
CA THR A 215 19.02 -14.69 -28.17
C THR A 215 19.51 -13.52 -27.32
N LEU A 216 20.79 -13.18 -27.37
CA LEU A 216 21.39 -12.09 -26.61
C LEU A 216 22.01 -11.03 -27.52
N GLU A 217 21.70 -9.76 -27.27
CA GLU A 217 22.29 -8.64 -27.99
C GLU A 217 23.84 -8.66 -27.87
N PRO A 218 24.60 -8.64 -28.99
CA PRO A 218 26.04 -8.87 -28.96
C PRO A 218 26.84 -7.90 -28.09
N SER A 219 26.47 -6.62 -28.05
CA SER A 219 27.19 -5.62 -27.24
C SER A 219 26.96 -5.86 -25.74
N LEU A 220 25.73 -6.19 -25.36
CA LEU A 220 25.37 -6.60 -24.02
C LEU A 220 26.10 -7.89 -23.61
N ALA A 221 26.16 -8.90 -24.48
CA ALA A 221 26.90 -10.14 -24.21
C ALA A 221 28.37 -9.87 -23.86
N SER A 222 29.03 -8.99 -24.61
CA SER A 222 30.42 -8.59 -24.36
C SER A 222 30.59 -7.86 -23.02
N SER A 223 29.67 -6.95 -22.71
CA SER A 223 29.65 -6.21 -21.44
C SER A 223 29.45 -7.13 -20.23
N LEU A 224 28.46 -8.03 -20.31
CA LEU A 224 28.16 -9.02 -19.27
C LEU A 224 29.31 -10.02 -19.10
N GLY A 225 29.94 -10.47 -20.19
CA GLY A 225 31.12 -11.33 -20.14
C GLY A 225 32.29 -10.67 -19.41
N SER A 226 32.50 -9.38 -19.63
CA SER A 226 33.51 -8.59 -18.91
C SER A 226 33.16 -8.43 -17.43
N THR A 227 31.88 -8.22 -17.11
CA THR A 227 31.38 -8.09 -15.74
C THR A 227 31.56 -9.40 -14.96
N CYS A 228 31.14 -10.52 -15.54
CA CYS A 228 31.22 -11.83 -14.89
C CYS A 228 32.63 -12.41 -14.84
N ALA A 229 33.60 -11.83 -15.56
CA ALA A 229 35.02 -12.15 -15.35
C ALA A 229 35.51 -11.77 -13.94
N ALA A 230 34.80 -10.87 -13.23
CA ALA A 230 35.05 -10.57 -11.82
C ALA A 230 34.55 -11.64 -10.83
N GLY A 231 33.83 -12.66 -11.32
CA GLY A 231 33.35 -13.80 -10.55
C GLY A 231 31.84 -13.83 -10.32
N ASP A 232 31.38 -14.90 -9.69
CA ASP A 232 29.94 -15.23 -9.56
C ASP A 232 29.13 -14.22 -8.73
N SER A 233 29.80 -13.49 -7.83
CA SER A 233 29.18 -12.45 -6.99
C SER A 233 29.02 -11.11 -7.69
N ALA A 234 29.66 -10.89 -8.85
CA ALA A 234 29.48 -9.67 -9.64
C ALA A 234 28.02 -9.54 -10.09
N THR A 235 27.57 -8.31 -10.35
CA THR A 235 26.15 -8.01 -10.55
C THR A 235 25.90 -7.19 -11.81
N ALA A 236 24.74 -7.39 -12.43
CA ALA A 236 24.24 -6.55 -13.51
C ALA A 236 22.76 -6.19 -13.26
N PRO A 237 22.31 -4.98 -13.61
CA PRO A 237 20.91 -4.62 -13.53
C PRO A 237 20.10 -5.36 -14.59
N PHE A 238 18.82 -5.57 -14.32
CA PHE A 238 17.89 -6.20 -15.27
C PHE A 238 17.55 -5.29 -16.46
N ASP A 239 17.52 -3.97 -16.25
CA ASP A 239 17.35 -2.94 -17.27
C ASP A 239 18.16 -1.66 -16.93
N GLU A 240 17.97 -0.57 -17.69
CA GLU A 240 18.70 0.69 -17.47
C GLU A 240 18.13 1.52 -16.30
N THR A 241 16.92 1.19 -15.83
CA THR A 241 16.14 1.94 -14.83
C THR A 241 15.91 1.17 -13.53
N SER A 242 16.81 0.26 -13.14
CA SER A 242 16.75 -0.66 -11.98
C SER A 242 16.23 -0.19 -10.60
N THR A 243 15.95 1.09 -10.37
CA THR A 243 15.28 1.61 -9.16
C THR A 243 13.96 2.33 -9.46
N THR A 244 13.46 2.21 -10.68
CA THR A 244 12.19 2.76 -11.17
C THR A 244 11.38 1.63 -11.75
N PHE A 245 10.13 1.52 -11.34
CA PHE A 245 9.21 0.53 -11.85
C PHE A 245 8.55 1.10 -13.11
N ASP A 246 8.95 0.62 -14.28
CA ASP A 246 8.49 1.10 -15.58
C ASP A 246 8.46 -0.04 -16.63
N THR A 247 8.42 0.29 -17.93
CA THR A 247 8.34 -0.71 -19.01
C THR A 247 9.70 -1.04 -19.64
N ASP A 248 10.81 -0.51 -19.12
CA ASP A 248 12.12 -0.65 -19.77
C ASP A 248 12.62 -2.09 -19.79
N TYR A 249 12.26 -2.90 -18.78
CA TYR A 249 12.39 -4.35 -18.79
C TYR A 249 11.83 -4.98 -20.07
N PHE A 250 10.57 -4.70 -20.43
CA PHE A 250 9.93 -5.29 -21.62
C PHE A 250 10.51 -4.73 -22.92
N ASN A 251 10.85 -3.43 -22.97
CA ASN A 251 11.58 -2.83 -24.09
C ASN A 251 12.94 -3.52 -24.31
N GLY A 252 13.61 -3.90 -23.22
CA GLY A 252 14.84 -4.67 -23.23
C GLY A 252 14.65 -6.06 -23.83
N LEU A 253 13.58 -6.78 -23.44
CA LEU A 253 13.30 -8.11 -24.00
C LEU A 253 13.12 -8.09 -25.53
N GLN A 254 12.42 -7.07 -26.05
CA GLN A 254 12.24 -6.87 -27.51
C GLN A 254 13.57 -6.68 -28.25
N GLN A 255 14.57 -6.14 -27.55
CA GLN A 255 15.92 -5.86 -28.06
C GLN A 255 16.90 -6.99 -27.77
N ARG A 256 16.42 -8.14 -27.26
CA ARG A 256 17.27 -9.26 -26.83
C ARG A 256 18.23 -8.91 -25.69
N ARG A 257 17.80 -7.99 -24.83
CA ARG A 257 18.55 -7.48 -23.68
C ARG A 257 18.07 -8.06 -22.34
N GLY A 258 17.18 -9.04 -22.33
CA GLY A 258 16.81 -9.76 -21.11
C GLY A 258 18.04 -10.40 -20.48
N LEU A 259 18.19 -10.28 -19.16
CA LEU A 259 19.38 -10.73 -18.45
C LEU A 259 19.37 -12.26 -18.23
N LEU A 260 18.28 -12.77 -17.63
CA LEU A 260 18.09 -14.18 -17.35
C LEU A 260 17.51 -14.91 -18.58
N SER A 261 17.74 -16.22 -18.68
CA SER A 261 17.08 -17.04 -19.72
C SER A 261 15.56 -17.05 -19.51
N SER A 262 15.12 -17.08 -18.25
CA SER A 262 13.71 -16.99 -17.86
C SER A 262 13.03 -15.66 -18.22
N ASP A 263 13.82 -14.61 -18.44
CA ASP A 263 13.30 -13.32 -18.92
C ASP A 263 13.23 -13.31 -20.45
N GLN A 264 14.35 -13.60 -21.11
CA GLN A 264 14.43 -13.47 -22.57
C GLN A 264 13.48 -14.45 -23.27
N THR A 265 13.24 -15.63 -22.69
CA THR A 265 12.29 -16.61 -23.23
C THR A 265 10.87 -16.05 -23.40
N LEU A 266 10.46 -15.05 -22.61
CA LEU A 266 9.12 -14.45 -22.68
C LEU A 266 8.87 -13.76 -24.02
N PHE A 267 9.91 -13.18 -24.64
CA PHE A 267 9.79 -12.57 -25.96
C PHE A 267 10.02 -13.57 -27.10
N GLU A 268 10.83 -14.60 -26.88
CA GLU A 268 11.12 -15.62 -27.91
C GLU A 268 10.01 -16.66 -28.07
N SER A 269 9.05 -16.75 -27.12
CA SER A 269 7.95 -17.72 -27.16
C SER A 269 6.64 -17.13 -27.70
N PRO A 270 5.98 -17.78 -28.68
CA PRO A 270 4.71 -17.30 -29.27
C PRO A 270 3.58 -17.09 -28.26
N GLU A 271 3.55 -17.86 -27.18
CA GLU A 271 2.52 -17.83 -26.14
C GLU A 271 2.55 -16.55 -25.29
N THR A 272 3.71 -15.89 -25.20
CA THR A 272 3.96 -14.74 -24.30
C THR A 272 4.37 -13.47 -25.05
N MET A 273 4.89 -13.59 -26.27
CA MET A 273 5.43 -12.47 -27.06
C MET A 273 4.44 -11.32 -27.26
N GLU A 274 3.16 -11.61 -27.51
CA GLU A 274 2.14 -10.56 -27.69
C GLU A 274 1.88 -9.77 -26.40
N ILE A 275 1.92 -10.44 -25.25
CA ILE A 275 1.77 -9.80 -23.93
C ILE A 275 2.98 -8.91 -23.63
N VAL A 276 4.21 -9.39 -23.91
CA VAL A 276 5.43 -8.59 -23.78
C VAL A 276 5.37 -7.33 -24.65
N ASN A 277 4.93 -7.45 -25.91
CA ASN A 277 4.76 -6.29 -26.79
C ASN A 277 3.74 -5.28 -26.23
N MET A 278 2.64 -5.78 -25.65
CA MET A 278 1.60 -4.94 -25.08
C MET A 278 2.06 -4.19 -23.84
N PHE A 279 2.81 -4.85 -22.95
CA PHE A 279 3.38 -4.21 -21.76
C PHE A 279 4.49 -3.22 -22.11
N ALA A 280 5.35 -3.52 -23.08
CA ALA A 280 6.35 -2.58 -23.59
C ALA A 280 5.72 -1.27 -24.11
N MET A 281 4.62 -1.38 -24.87
CA MET A 281 3.96 -0.21 -25.48
C MET A 281 3.01 0.56 -24.54
N ASN A 282 2.54 -0.06 -23.45
CA ASN A 282 1.51 0.51 -22.58
C ASN A 282 1.79 0.21 -21.10
N GLN A 283 2.39 1.20 -20.44
CA GLN A 283 2.72 1.12 -19.02
C GLN A 283 1.49 0.96 -18.13
N ASP A 284 0.39 1.66 -18.41
CA ASP A 284 -0.83 1.57 -17.58
C ASP A 284 -1.41 0.16 -17.63
N TYR A 285 -1.36 -0.49 -18.80
CA TYR A 285 -1.82 -1.87 -18.96
C TYR A 285 -0.91 -2.87 -18.23
N PHE A 286 0.41 -2.67 -18.30
CA PHE A 286 1.36 -3.44 -17.48
C PHE A 286 1.07 -3.27 -15.99
N PHE A 287 0.88 -2.03 -15.54
CA PHE A 287 0.65 -1.72 -14.14
C PHE A 287 -0.65 -2.33 -13.63
N ASP A 288 -1.75 -2.26 -14.39
CA ASP A 288 -3.01 -2.93 -14.02
C ASP A 288 -2.83 -4.45 -13.91
N ALA A 289 -2.18 -5.08 -14.89
CA ALA A 289 -1.92 -6.52 -14.87
C ALA A 289 -1.00 -6.92 -13.69
N PHE A 290 0.00 -6.10 -13.36
CA PHE A 290 0.90 -6.33 -12.23
C PHE A 290 0.15 -6.26 -10.90
N GLN A 291 -0.74 -5.27 -10.71
CA GLN A 291 -1.58 -5.18 -9.51
C GLN A 291 -2.44 -6.43 -9.33
N GLN A 292 -3.08 -6.91 -10.39
CA GLN A 292 -3.88 -8.14 -10.36
C GLN A 292 -3.03 -9.37 -10.03
N GLY A 293 -1.83 -9.46 -10.61
CA GLY A 293 -0.85 -10.50 -10.31
C GLY A 293 -0.42 -10.50 -8.84
N MET A 294 -0.09 -9.33 -8.28
CA MET A 294 0.31 -9.17 -6.88
C MET A 294 -0.84 -9.49 -5.91
N LEU A 295 -2.06 -9.06 -6.21
CA LEU A 295 -3.25 -9.41 -5.42
C LEU A 295 -3.47 -10.91 -5.35
N LYS A 296 -3.29 -11.61 -6.46
CA LYS A 296 -3.44 -13.06 -6.55
C LYS A 296 -2.29 -13.80 -5.89
N MET A 297 -1.06 -13.33 -6.08
CA MET A 297 0.12 -13.85 -5.41
C MET A 297 0.00 -13.73 -3.89
N GLY A 298 -0.45 -12.59 -3.38
CA GLY A 298 -0.67 -12.37 -1.95
C GLY A 298 -1.75 -13.25 -1.33
N GLN A 299 -2.45 -14.10 -2.10
CA GLN A 299 -3.48 -15.05 -1.67
C GLN A 299 -3.04 -16.52 -1.80
N LEU A 300 -1.78 -16.78 -2.16
CA LEU A 300 -1.27 -18.15 -2.29
C LEU A 300 -1.21 -18.86 -0.95
N ASP A 301 -1.79 -20.07 -0.92
CA ASP A 301 -1.68 -21.07 0.15
C ASP A 301 -1.79 -20.51 1.58
N LEU A 302 -2.75 -19.59 1.77
CA LEU A 302 -3.02 -18.95 3.06
C LEU A 302 -3.30 -19.99 4.14
N LYS A 303 -2.63 -19.88 5.29
CA LYS A 303 -2.77 -20.85 6.39
C LYS A 303 -4.16 -20.81 7.01
N GLU A 304 -4.77 -21.99 7.15
CA GLU A 304 -6.08 -22.18 7.78
C GLU A 304 -5.97 -22.72 9.22
N GLY A 305 -6.92 -22.35 10.07
CA GLY A 305 -7.13 -23.01 11.38
C GLY A 305 -5.88 -23.02 12.27
N ASP A 306 -5.49 -24.21 12.72
CA ASP A 306 -4.34 -24.45 13.62
C ASP A 306 -2.98 -24.48 12.87
N GLN A 307 -2.96 -24.30 11.54
CA GLN A 307 -1.73 -24.36 10.73
C GLN A 307 -0.96 -23.03 10.67
N GLY A 308 -1.50 -21.95 11.25
CA GLY A 308 -0.83 -20.66 11.38
C GLY A 308 -1.11 -20.05 12.75
N GLU A 309 -0.15 -19.32 13.30
CA GLU A 309 -0.34 -18.66 14.59
C GLU A 309 -1.24 -17.43 14.42
N MET A 310 -2.33 -17.38 15.19
CA MET A 310 -3.12 -16.15 15.31
C MET A 310 -2.41 -15.19 16.25
N SER A 311 -2.39 -13.91 15.85
CA SER A 311 -2.17 -12.78 16.77
C SER A 311 -2.82 -13.01 18.13
N ALA A 312 -2.05 -12.79 19.20
CA ALA A 312 -2.48 -13.07 20.58
C ALA A 312 -3.76 -12.33 20.99
N GLN A 313 -4.09 -11.19 20.35
CA GLN A 313 -5.30 -10.41 20.65
C GLN A 313 -6.59 -10.95 20.05
N MET A 314 -6.55 -11.70 18.93
CA MET A 314 -7.79 -12.23 18.34
C MET A 314 -8.45 -13.28 19.26
N LYS A 315 -7.67 -13.94 20.11
CA LYS A 315 -8.18 -14.82 21.20
C LYS A 315 -8.93 -14.05 22.30
N SER A 316 -8.68 -12.74 22.42
CA SER A 316 -9.26 -11.86 23.44
C SER A 316 -10.48 -11.07 22.92
N PHE A 317 -10.49 -10.68 21.64
CA PHE A 317 -11.59 -9.90 21.04
C PHE A 317 -12.95 -10.61 21.06
N VAL A 318 -12.96 -11.94 20.88
CA VAL A 318 -14.19 -12.76 20.98
C VAL A 318 -14.77 -12.76 22.41
N ARG A 319 -13.96 -12.48 23.43
CA ARG A 319 -14.41 -12.34 24.83
C ARG A 319 -14.77 -10.90 25.21
N LEU A 320 -14.17 -9.90 24.55
CA LEU A 320 -14.34 -8.49 24.89
C LEU A 320 -15.64 -7.86 24.34
N LEU A 321 -16.18 -8.41 23.24
CA LEU A 321 -17.46 -7.98 22.63
C LEU A 321 -18.68 -8.09 23.58
N VAL A 322 -18.57 -8.88 24.65
CA VAL A 322 -19.63 -9.06 25.66
C VAL A 322 -19.61 -7.97 26.75
N LEU A 323 -18.50 -7.23 26.91
CA LEU A 323 -18.33 -6.26 28.01
C LEU A 323 -18.49 -4.79 27.59
N VAL A 324 -18.25 -4.46 26.32
CA VAL A 324 -18.25 -3.06 25.83
C VAL A 324 -19.66 -2.46 25.72
N GLN A 325 -20.73 -3.28 25.67
CA GLN A 325 -22.11 -2.77 25.64
C GLN A 325 -22.59 -2.13 26.97
N VAL A 326 -21.80 -2.17 28.05
CA VAL A 326 -22.20 -1.64 29.37
C VAL A 326 -21.53 -0.30 29.72
N ALA A 327 -20.40 0.06 29.09
CA ALA A 327 -19.61 1.24 29.49
C ALA A 327 -19.95 2.53 28.73
N ALA A 328 -20.57 2.47 27.55
CA ALA A 328 -20.83 3.64 26.70
C ALA A 328 -21.97 4.56 27.18
N VAL A 329 -22.55 4.32 28.36
CA VAL A 329 -23.72 5.10 28.87
C VAL A 329 -23.31 6.21 29.87
N LEU A 330 -22.01 6.39 30.18
CA LEU A 330 -21.59 7.29 31.28
C LEU A 330 -20.58 8.41 30.94
N ALA A 331 -20.20 8.62 29.68
CA ALA A 331 -19.35 9.76 29.31
C ALA A 331 -20.21 10.96 28.86
N GLY A 332 -20.22 12.03 29.64
CA GLY A 332 -20.81 13.33 29.25
C GLY A 332 -19.98 14.03 28.17
N PRO A 333 -20.48 15.14 27.59
CA PRO A 333 -19.81 15.81 26.48
C PRO A 333 -18.60 16.59 26.99
N GLY A 334 -17.41 16.02 26.82
CA GLY A 334 -16.16 16.77 26.83
C GLY A 334 -16.02 17.57 25.54
N VAL A 335 -15.26 18.66 25.61
CA VAL A 335 -14.82 19.40 24.41
C VAL A 335 -14.08 18.40 23.52
N ALA A 336 -14.55 18.17 22.30
CA ALA A 336 -13.98 17.17 21.41
C ALA A 336 -12.57 17.60 20.99
N GLU A 337 -11.56 16.88 21.47
CA GLU A 337 -10.18 16.99 21.02
C GLU A 337 -10.04 16.22 19.70
N LEU A 338 -9.26 16.73 18.75
CA LEU A 338 -9.00 16.02 17.50
C LEU A 338 -8.33 14.68 17.83
N SER A 339 -8.75 13.61 17.15
CA SER A 339 -8.22 12.26 17.35
C SER A 339 -7.75 11.65 16.04
N MET A 340 -6.68 10.88 16.11
CA MET A 340 -6.17 10.13 14.97
C MET A 340 -7.05 8.92 14.60
N ASP A 341 -7.97 8.49 15.48
CA ASP A 341 -8.89 7.37 15.26
C ASP A 341 -10.37 7.79 15.14
N TYR A 342 -10.63 9.09 14.95
CA TYR A 342 -11.96 9.68 15.12
C TYR A 342 -13.07 8.97 14.32
N TYR A 343 -12.77 8.54 13.09
CA TYR A 343 -13.72 7.83 12.23
C TYR A 343 -13.56 6.30 12.25
N GLY A 344 -12.62 5.73 13.00
CA GLY A 344 -12.26 4.30 12.91
C GLY A 344 -13.45 3.35 13.08
N MET A 345 -14.42 3.70 13.93
CA MET A 345 -15.65 2.92 14.12
C MET A 345 -16.82 3.35 13.22
N SER A 346 -16.92 4.63 12.89
CA SER A 346 -18.10 5.23 12.26
C SER A 346 -18.00 5.30 10.74
N CYS A 347 -16.78 5.43 10.21
CA CYS A 347 -16.45 5.34 8.80
C CYS A 347 -15.00 4.82 8.62
N PRO A 348 -14.75 3.51 8.81
CA PRO A 348 -13.40 2.92 8.78
C PRO A 348 -12.66 3.17 7.46
N PHE A 349 -13.39 3.26 6.35
CA PHE A 349 -12.85 3.48 5.00
C PHE A 349 -12.61 4.95 4.64
N ALA A 350 -12.83 5.91 5.56
CA ALA A 350 -12.83 7.33 5.21
C ALA A 350 -11.52 7.78 4.54
N GLU A 351 -10.37 7.47 5.15
CA GLU A 351 -9.07 7.87 4.60
C GLU A 351 -8.74 7.16 3.28
N TYR A 352 -9.14 5.90 3.14
CA TYR A 352 -8.96 5.13 1.92
C TYR A 352 -9.74 5.75 0.76
N ILE A 353 -11.02 6.08 0.98
CA ILE A 353 -11.88 6.73 -0.02
C ILE A 353 -11.28 8.07 -0.45
N VAL A 354 -10.87 8.91 0.52
CA VAL A 354 -10.23 10.19 0.23
C VAL A 354 -8.99 9.99 -0.62
N ARG A 355 -8.10 9.07 -0.22
CA ARG A 355 -6.86 8.78 -0.93
C ARG A 355 -7.10 8.35 -2.37
N ASN A 356 -8.03 7.43 -2.61
CA ASN A 356 -8.30 6.92 -3.96
C ASN A 356 -8.81 8.01 -4.89
N VAL A 357 -9.74 8.84 -4.44
CA VAL A 357 -10.28 9.92 -5.28
C VAL A 357 -9.21 10.97 -5.56
N VAL A 358 -8.34 11.29 -4.59
CA VAL A 358 -7.19 12.18 -4.81
C VAL A 358 -6.21 11.56 -5.83
N SER A 359 -5.91 10.27 -5.71
CA SER A 359 -5.04 9.55 -6.65
C SER A 359 -5.58 9.64 -8.08
N ASP A 360 -6.86 9.32 -8.28
CA ASP A 360 -7.53 9.39 -9.59
C ASP A 360 -7.53 10.82 -10.17
N ALA A 361 -7.69 11.82 -9.32
CA ALA A 361 -7.62 13.22 -9.73
C ALA A 361 -6.20 13.61 -10.17
N LEU A 362 -5.18 13.23 -9.40
CA LEU A 362 -3.77 13.56 -9.68
C LEU A 362 -3.21 12.79 -10.87
N MET A 363 -3.69 11.57 -11.15
CA MET A 363 -3.37 10.86 -12.38
C MET A 363 -3.86 11.61 -13.63
N LYS A 364 -5.01 12.30 -13.53
CA LYS A 364 -5.58 13.10 -14.63
C LYS A 364 -4.94 14.48 -14.74
N ASP A 365 -4.70 15.14 -13.61
CA ASP A 365 -4.04 16.45 -13.53
C ASP A 365 -3.10 16.51 -12.30
N PRO A 366 -1.79 16.25 -12.48
CA PRO A 366 -0.82 16.32 -11.40
C PRO A 366 -0.71 17.71 -10.74
N THR A 367 -1.15 18.77 -11.43
CA THR A 367 -1.09 20.13 -10.89
C THR A 367 -2.15 20.39 -9.80
N LEU A 368 -3.10 19.48 -9.63
CA LEU A 368 -4.08 19.51 -8.54
C LEU A 368 -3.43 19.30 -7.17
N ALA A 369 -2.26 18.66 -7.09
CA ALA A 369 -1.59 18.43 -5.82
C ALA A 369 -1.33 19.72 -5.02
N GLY A 370 -0.70 20.71 -5.66
CA GLY A 370 -0.49 22.03 -5.06
C GLY A 370 -1.78 22.83 -4.85
N SER A 371 -2.83 22.49 -5.61
CA SER A 371 -4.13 23.17 -5.52
C SER A 371 -4.93 22.72 -4.30
N LEU A 372 -4.95 21.41 -4.03
CA LEU A 372 -5.58 20.82 -2.84
C LEU A 372 -4.86 21.25 -1.56
N LEU A 373 -3.52 21.28 -1.56
CA LEU A 373 -2.75 21.82 -0.45
C LEU A 373 -3.10 23.30 -0.19
N ARG A 374 -3.16 24.10 -1.25
CA ARG A 374 -3.49 25.52 -1.15
C ARG A 374 -4.94 25.74 -0.68
N LEU A 375 -5.88 24.92 -1.13
CA LEU A 375 -7.27 24.99 -0.70
C LEU A 375 -7.40 24.78 0.81
N HIS A 376 -6.74 23.75 1.36
CA HIS A 376 -6.69 23.53 2.81
C HIS A 376 -5.98 24.67 3.56
N PHE A 377 -4.89 25.21 3.01
CA PHE A 377 -4.19 26.36 3.61
C PHE A 377 -5.11 27.59 3.70
N HIS A 378 -5.85 27.88 2.64
CA HIS A 378 -6.73 29.05 2.61
C HIS A 378 -7.89 28.92 3.61
N ASP A 379 -8.49 27.74 3.71
CA ASP A 379 -9.50 27.41 4.72
C ASP A 379 -8.96 27.66 6.14
N CYS A 380 -7.84 27.04 6.49
CA CYS A 380 -7.28 27.11 7.83
C CYS A 380 -6.92 28.52 8.31
N PHE A 381 -6.53 29.42 7.39
CA PHE A 381 -6.16 30.78 7.75
C PHE A 381 -7.38 31.69 7.93
N VAL A 382 -8.55 31.33 7.39
CA VAL A 382 -9.77 32.12 7.49
C VAL A 382 -10.73 31.45 8.47
N GLN A 383 -10.83 31.98 9.69
CA GLN A 383 -11.71 31.45 10.75
C GLN A 383 -11.39 30.01 11.23
N GLY A 384 -10.31 29.39 10.74
CA GLY A 384 -9.80 28.09 11.18
C GLY A 384 -10.10 26.98 10.17
N CYS A 385 -9.56 25.78 10.41
CA CYS A 385 -9.74 24.64 9.50
C CYS A 385 -11.14 24.02 9.67
N ASP A 386 -12.20 24.70 9.23
CA ASP A 386 -13.59 24.27 9.41
C ASP A 386 -14.32 23.99 8.09
N GLY A 387 -13.65 24.10 6.94
CA GLY A 387 -14.27 23.87 5.63
C GLY A 387 -15.17 25.02 5.14
N SER A 388 -15.16 26.20 5.79
CA SER A 388 -15.93 27.37 5.34
C SER A 388 -15.59 27.83 3.93
N VAL A 389 -14.39 27.53 3.43
CA VAL A 389 -13.97 27.87 2.05
C VAL A 389 -14.81 27.16 1.00
N LEU A 390 -15.49 26.06 1.35
CA LEU A 390 -16.30 25.25 0.42
C LEU A 390 -17.71 25.79 0.22
N LEU A 391 -18.19 26.65 1.13
CA LEU A 391 -19.54 27.19 1.09
C LEU A 391 -19.75 28.15 -0.07
N ASP A 392 -20.89 28.02 -0.76
CA ASP A 392 -21.25 28.89 -1.87
C ASP A 392 -21.87 30.21 -1.39
N SER A 393 -21.69 31.28 -2.17
CA SER A 393 -22.39 32.55 -1.96
C SER A 393 -23.91 32.39 -2.05
N THR A 394 -24.64 33.17 -1.25
CA THR A 394 -26.10 33.21 -1.24
C THR A 394 -26.62 34.62 -1.56
N ASP A 395 -27.92 34.74 -1.82
CA ASP A 395 -28.58 36.05 -1.95
C ASP A 395 -28.42 36.85 -0.64
N GLY A 396 -27.49 37.82 -0.64
CA GLY A 396 -27.19 38.67 0.51
C GLY A 396 -25.90 38.35 1.28
N ASN A 397 -25.12 37.35 0.86
CA ASN A 397 -23.81 37.05 1.44
C ASN A 397 -22.84 36.54 0.37
N THR A 398 -21.69 37.20 0.23
CA THR A 398 -20.57 36.70 -0.58
C THR A 398 -19.70 35.82 0.29
N ALA A 399 -19.58 34.54 -0.07
CA ALA A 399 -18.79 33.56 0.67
C ALA A 399 -17.28 33.82 0.52
N GLU A 400 -16.50 33.26 1.43
CA GLU A 400 -15.04 33.23 1.34
C GLU A 400 -14.56 32.65 0.01
N LYS A 401 -15.23 31.61 -0.50
CA LYS A 401 -14.94 30.94 -1.77
C LYS A 401 -14.78 31.91 -2.93
N ASP A 402 -15.61 32.95 -2.96
CA ASP A 402 -15.67 33.96 -4.03
C ASP A 402 -14.83 35.21 -3.74
N ALA A 403 -14.14 35.24 -2.60
CA ALA A 403 -13.31 36.37 -2.21
C ALA A 403 -12.14 36.59 -3.17
N GLY A 404 -11.67 37.84 -3.27
CA GLY A 404 -10.58 38.22 -4.18
C GLY A 404 -9.29 37.39 -4.01
N ALA A 405 -8.94 37.04 -2.77
CA ALA A 405 -7.78 36.21 -2.44
C ALA A 405 -7.94 34.74 -2.89
N ASN A 406 -9.19 34.29 -3.03
CA ASN A 406 -9.55 32.89 -3.27
C ASN A 406 -9.94 32.61 -4.73
N LYS A 407 -10.00 33.62 -5.60
CA LYS A 407 -10.33 33.49 -7.04
C LYS A 407 -9.48 32.51 -7.83
N SER A 408 -8.29 32.18 -7.33
CA SER A 408 -7.38 31.21 -7.98
C SER A 408 -7.36 29.83 -7.32
N LEU A 409 -8.22 29.60 -6.32
CA LEU A 409 -8.41 28.27 -5.75
C LEU A 409 -9.09 27.37 -6.79
N ARG A 410 -8.72 26.08 -6.78
CA ARG A 410 -9.26 25.02 -7.63
C ARG A 410 -9.11 23.67 -6.92
N GLY A 411 -9.77 22.63 -7.42
CA GLY A 411 -9.83 21.32 -6.77
C GLY A 411 -11.11 21.12 -5.94
N PHE A 412 -12.07 22.05 -6.01
CA PHE A 412 -13.38 21.92 -5.36
C PHE A 412 -14.12 20.66 -5.85
N GLU A 413 -14.02 20.35 -7.14
CA GLU A 413 -14.61 19.18 -7.77
C GLU A 413 -14.05 17.85 -7.23
N VAL A 414 -12.78 17.84 -6.82
CA VAL A 414 -12.16 16.67 -6.18
C VAL A 414 -12.74 16.50 -4.77
N ILE A 415 -12.89 17.60 -4.01
CA ILE A 415 -13.53 17.58 -2.69
C ILE A 415 -14.98 17.11 -2.79
N ASP A 416 -15.73 17.57 -3.78
CA ASP A 416 -17.11 17.13 -4.02
C ASP A 416 -17.16 15.63 -4.35
N SER A 417 -16.24 15.13 -5.19
CA SER A 417 -16.15 13.71 -5.53
C SER A 417 -15.77 12.84 -4.34
N ILE A 418 -14.84 13.29 -3.49
CA ILE A 418 -14.49 12.62 -2.23
C ILE A 418 -15.73 12.56 -1.33
N LYS A 419 -16.42 13.70 -1.17
CA LYS A 419 -17.59 13.79 -0.31
C LYS A 419 -18.72 12.90 -0.83
N GLU A 420 -18.98 12.87 -2.12
CA GLU A 420 -19.95 11.97 -2.74
C GLU A 420 -19.64 10.50 -2.43
N ALA A 421 -18.38 10.08 -2.61
CA ALA A 421 -17.95 8.72 -2.31
C ALA A 421 -18.08 8.37 -0.82
N LEU A 422 -17.74 9.31 0.08
CA LEU A 422 -17.89 9.13 1.52
C LEU A 422 -19.36 9.05 1.93
N GLU A 423 -20.23 9.91 1.39
CA GLU A 423 -21.67 9.89 1.69
C GLU A 423 -22.35 8.62 1.19
N ALA A 424 -21.85 8.00 0.11
CA ALA A 424 -22.33 6.70 -0.34
C ALA A 424 -22.00 5.57 0.66
N GLN A 425 -20.89 5.67 1.38
CA GLN A 425 -20.42 4.63 2.31
C GLN A 425 -20.85 4.86 3.77
N CYS A 426 -20.75 6.10 4.25
CA CYS A 426 -21.00 6.48 5.63
C CYS A 426 -21.72 7.85 5.70
N PRO A 427 -23.03 7.88 5.37
CA PRO A 427 -23.78 9.12 5.23
C PRO A 427 -23.73 10.01 6.48
N GLY A 428 -23.35 11.27 6.30
CA GLY A 428 -23.33 12.31 7.32
C GLY A 428 -22.28 12.11 8.42
N VAL A 429 -21.28 11.24 8.20
CA VAL A 429 -20.27 10.92 9.22
C VAL A 429 -19.04 11.81 9.13
N VAL A 430 -18.41 11.89 7.95
CA VAL A 430 -17.11 12.57 7.78
C VAL A 430 -17.32 14.04 7.42
N SER A 431 -16.72 14.96 8.17
CA SER A 431 -16.83 16.40 7.91
C SER A 431 -16.08 16.82 6.63
N CYS A 432 -16.60 17.84 5.93
CA CYS A 432 -15.89 18.45 4.80
C CYS A 432 -14.55 19.09 5.24
N ALA A 433 -14.47 19.60 6.47
CA ALA A 433 -13.24 20.11 7.06
C ALA A 433 -12.14 19.05 7.14
N ASP A 434 -12.48 17.82 7.57
CA ASP A 434 -11.52 16.71 7.58
C ASP A 434 -11.21 16.19 6.18
N VAL A 435 -12.18 16.22 5.25
CA VAL A 435 -11.94 15.90 3.84
C VAL A 435 -10.86 16.82 3.25
N LEU A 436 -10.91 18.13 3.50
CA LEU A 436 -9.88 19.07 3.04
C LEU A 436 -8.49 18.73 3.60
N ALA A 437 -8.42 18.43 4.90
CA ALA A 437 -7.15 18.14 5.57
C ALA A 437 -6.53 16.83 5.04
N LEU A 438 -7.34 15.77 4.90
CA LEU A 438 -6.92 14.49 4.34
C LEU A 438 -6.52 14.62 2.86
N ALA A 439 -7.31 15.34 2.06
CA ALA A 439 -7.03 15.55 0.65
C ALA A 439 -5.71 16.31 0.44
N ALA A 440 -5.43 17.34 1.25
CA ALA A 440 -4.17 18.07 1.21
C ALA A 440 -2.97 17.16 1.56
N ARG A 441 -3.10 16.33 2.59
CA ARG A 441 -2.06 15.35 2.96
C ARG A 441 -1.78 14.39 1.82
N ASP A 442 -2.81 13.73 1.31
CA ASP A 442 -2.63 12.73 0.26
C ASP A 442 -2.12 13.37 -1.04
N ALA A 443 -2.54 14.61 -1.34
CA ALA A 443 -2.02 15.39 -2.46
C ALA A 443 -0.51 15.72 -2.32
N VAL A 444 -0.06 16.16 -1.14
CA VAL A 444 1.37 16.39 -0.87
C VAL A 444 2.15 15.10 -1.00
N PHE A 445 1.65 14.03 -0.41
CA PHE A 445 2.30 12.72 -0.44
C PHE A 445 2.46 12.19 -1.87
N MET A 446 1.40 12.22 -2.68
CA MET A 446 1.42 11.77 -4.08
C MET A 446 2.29 12.66 -4.97
N ALA A 447 2.46 13.94 -4.61
CA ALA A 447 3.43 14.83 -5.26
C ALA A 447 4.87 14.63 -4.78
N ARG A 448 5.16 13.54 -4.06
CA ARG A 448 6.48 13.20 -3.48
C ARG A 448 6.94 14.17 -2.39
N GLY A 449 6.00 14.88 -1.78
CA GLY A 449 6.23 15.58 -0.53
C GLY A 449 6.22 14.63 0.68
N PRO A 450 6.56 15.12 1.87
CA PRO A 450 6.51 14.32 3.08
C PRO A 450 5.07 13.91 3.39
N TYR A 451 4.89 12.69 3.89
CA TYR A 451 3.65 12.34 4.57
C TYR A 451 3.59 13.04 5.93
N TYR A 452 2.40 13.45 6.35
CA TYR A 452 2.19 13.99 7.69
C TYR A 452 0.84 13.48 8.24
N VAL A 453 0.80 13.26 9.54
CA VAL A 453 -0.41 12.83 10.23
C VAL A 453 -1.46 13.95 10.27
N VAL A 454 -2.73 13.59 10.10
CA VAL A 454 -3.86 14.51 10.18
C VAL A 454 -4.80 14.03 11.29
N PRO A 455 -4.76 14.64 12.49
CA PRO A 455 -5.78 14.40 13.51
C PRO A 455 -7.15 14.83 13.00
N LEU A 456 -8.18 14.00 13.19
CA LEU A 456 -9.52 14.16 12.64
C LEU A 456 -10.54 14.53 13.73
N GLY A 457 -11.74 14.88 13.32
CA GLY A 457 -12.81 15.37 14.19
C GLY A 457 -13.08 16.87 14.05
N ARG A 458 -12.64 17.50 12.95
CA ARG A 458 -13.01 18.89 12.64
C ARG A 458 -14.51 18.96 12.38
N LEU A 459 -15.12 20.08 12.76
CA LEU A 459 -16.54 20.34 12.51
C LEU A 459 -16.69 21.26 11.31
N ASP A 460 -17.76 21.06 10.54
CA ASP A 460 -18.04 21.91 9.39
C ASP A 460 -18.54 23.29 9.82
N GLY A 461 -17.83 24.31 9.35
CA GLY A 461 -18.14 25.72 9.47
C GLY A 461 -19.49 26.03 8.82
N ARG A 462 -20.23 26.95 9.44
CA ARG A 462 -21.55 27.40 8.96
C ARG A 462 -21.57 28.86 8.54
N ARG A 463 -20.43 29.53 8.64
CA ARG A 463 -20.26 30.94 8.33
C ARG A 463 -19.09 31.06 7.36
N SER A 464 -19.36 31.66 6.21
CA SER A 464 -18.35 31.95 5.19
C SER A 464 -18.65 33.33 4.63
N VAL A 465 -17.72 34.27 4.81
CA VAL A 465 -17.89 35.68 4.41
C VAL A 465 -16.60 36.17 3.79
N ASP A 466 -16.68 36.79 2.62
CA ASP A 466 -15.53 37.30 1.89
C ASP A 466 -14.66 38.26 2.72
N SER A 467 -15.29 39.06 3.58
CA SER A 467 -14.63 40.06 4.41
C SER A 467 -13.62 39.47 5.42
N ASP A 468 -13.81 38.20 5.81
CA ASP A 468 -12.91 37.52 6.74
C ASP A 468 -11.54 37.23 6.08
N THR A 469 -11.46 37.21 4.74
CA THR A 469 -10.22 36.93 4.00
C THR A 469 -9.20 38.07 4.00
N PHE A 470 -9.64 39.34 4.13
CA PHE A 470 -8.79 40.51 3.90
C PHE A 470 -7.63 40.67 4.87
N LEU A 471 -7.75 40.12 6.08
CA LEU A 471 -6.72 40.20 7.13
C LEU A 471 -6.09 38.84 7.47
N ALA A 472 -6.78 37.76 7.13
CA ALA A 472 -6.33 36.39 7.37
C ALA A 472 -5.29 35.93 6.34
N LEU A 473 -5.51 36.23 5.05
CA LEU A 473 -4.66 35.76 3.97
C LEU A 473 -3.61 36.80 3.59
N PRO A 474 -2.30 36.51 3.71
CA PRO A 474 -1.26 37.46 3.38
C PRO A 474 -1.25 37.73 1.86
N PRO A 475 -1.41 38.99 1.41
CA PRO A 475 -1.30 39.31 -0.01
C PRO A 475 0.14 39.12 -0.51
N PRO A 476 0.33 38.85 -1.81
CA PRO A 476 1.64 38.53 -2.40
C PRO A 476 2.65 39.68 -2.36
N ILE A 477 2.22 40.88 -1.94
CA ILE A 477 3.05 42.08 -1.79
C ILE A 477 3.61 42.27 -0.36
N ASN A 478 3.24 41.39 0.58
CA ASN A 478 3.68 41.51 1.96
C ASN A 478 5.18 41.23 2.11
N ASN A 479 5.87 42.05 2.91
CA ASN A 479 7.25 41.80 3.29
C ASN A 479 7.34 40.78 4.44
N VAL A 480 8.54 40.26 4.68
CA VAL A 480 8.79 39.24 5.72
C VAL A 480 8.35 39.69 7.12
N THR A 481 8.44 40.99 7.44
CA THR A 481 8.00 41.52 8.74
C THR A 481 6.50 41.33 8.93
N LEU A 482 5.71 41.65 7.91
CA LEU A 482 4.25 41.51 7.96
C LEU A 482 3.82 40.04 7.91
N LEU A 483 4.52 39.20 7.13
CA LEU A 483 4.29 37.76 7.12
C LEU A 483 4.51 37.16 8.52
N LYS A 484 5.60 37.49 9.21
CA LYS A 484 5.85 37.04 10.59
C LYS A 484 4.72 37.41 11.54
N GLN A 485 4.16 38.61 11.42
CA GLN A 485 3.05 39.06 12.26
C GLN A 485 1.79 38.22 12.02
N ILE A 486 1.43 37.99 10.76
CA ILE A 486 0.25 37.20 10.39
C ILE A 486 0.38 35.75 10.85
N PHE A 487 1.54 35.13 10.61
CA PHE A 487 1.78 33.74 11.03
C PHE A 487 1.90 33.59 12.56
N SER A 488 2.21 34.65 13.30
CA SER A 488 2.25 34.60 14.77
C SER A 488 0.89 34.80 15.44
N SER A 489 -0.12 35.23 14.69
CA SER A 489 -1.46 35.50 15.22
C SER A 489 -2.45 34.33 15.06
N HIS A 490 -1.99 33.24 14.46
CA HIS A 490 -2.70 31.97 14.24
C HIS A 490 -1.88 30.87 14.91
#